data_AF-A0A7J5XBP9-F1
#
_entry.id   AF-A0A7J5XBP9-F1
#
_cell.length_a   1.000
_cell.length_b   1.000
_cell.length_c   1.000
_cell.angle_alpha   90.00
_cell.angle_beta   90.00
_cell.angle_gamma   90.00
#
_symmetry.space_group_name_H-M   'P 1'
#
loop_
_entity.id
_entity.type
_entity.pdbx_description
1 polymer ?
#
loop_
_entity_poly.entity_id
_entity_poly.type
_entity_poly.pdbx_seq_one_letter_code
_entity_poly.pdbx_strand_id
1 'polypeptide(L)'
;MAAAAQQHLSGGDSLILQEIRNGNQALSSKLDSKTAEINQSISGLKSMLDKLSSRVTEAEDRIGTAEDQLVDLDSRVLRGKRSCKLFVNWIPATLGQEHFTEPLIIERAHRAFGPRPPADQRPRPVLIRLLKCQDRDKILRIAAQRSRENKGPIKYDGKPVLFFPDLSASLVKRRKEYDRVKTELRSKDIPFALLHPATLRITLPDGNTKGGGGIPAWTPAGT
;
A
#
# COMPACT_ATOMS: atom_id res chain seq x y z
N MET A 1 51.96 26.76 -88.48
CA MET A 1 52.53 27.93 -87.77
C MET A 1 51.41 28.62 -87.01
N ALA A 2 51.11 28.15 -85.79
CA ALA A 2 50.19 28.82 -84.88
C ALA A 2 51.05 29.56 -83.85
N ALA A 3 51.24 30.86 -84.08
CA ALA A 3 52.11 31.72 -83.30
C ALA A 3 51.55 31.90 -81.88
N ALA A 4 52.41 31.66 -80.91
CA ALA A 4 52.17 31.86 -79.48
C ALA A 4 51.84 33.34 -79.21
N ALA A 5 50.63 33.61 -78.72
CA ALA A 5 50.29 34.88 -78.10
C ALA A 5 50.74 34.86 -76.63
N GLN A 6 52.04 35.09 -76.40
CA GLN A 6 52.53 35.46 -75.07
C GLN A 6 52.14 36.92 -74.82
N GLN A 7 51.03 37.13 -74.11
CA GLN A 7 50.72 38.41 -73.50
C GLN A 7 51.73 38.67 -72.37
N HIS A 8 52.67 39.58 -72.62
CA HIS A 8 53.59 40.08 -71.60
C HIS A 8 52.82 41.05 -70.68
N LEU A 9 52.28 40.53 -69.57
CA LEU A 9 51.66 41.35 -68.52
C LEU A 9 52.69 42.36 -68.00
N SER A 10 52.25 43.62 -67.86
CA SER A 10 53.05 44.69 -67.24
C SER A 10 53.38 44.32 -65.79
N GLY A 11 54.58 44.67 -65.30
CA GLY A 11 55.02 44.35 -63.94
C GLY A 11 54.09 44.89 -62.85
N GLY A 12 53.35 45.97 -63.13
CA GLY A 12 52.32 46.51 -62.24
C GLY A 12 51.05 45.64 -62.16
N ASP A 13 50.63 45.04 -63.27
CA ASP A 13 49.45 44.17 -63.31
C ASP A 13 49.72 42.85 -62.57
N SER A 14 50.96 42.34 -62.66
CA SER A 14 51.41 41.17 -61.90
C SER A 14 51.37 41.41 -60.38
N LEU A 15 51.69 42.63 -59.93
CA LEU A 15 51.68 43.03 -58.52
C LEU A 15 50.24 43.13 -57.97
N ILE A 16 49.34 43.73 -58.73
CA ILE A 16 47.91 43.83 -58.36
C ILE A 16 47.28 42.44 -58.26
N LEU A 17 47.55 41.56 -59.22
CA LEU A 17 47.05 40.18 -59.20
C LEU A 17 47.60 39.38 -58.01
N GLN A 18 48.85 39.63 -57.61
CA GLN A 18 49.44 39.00 -56.43
C GLN A 18 48.78 39.46 -55.13
N GLU A 19 48.48 40.75 -55.01
CA GLU A 19 47.83 41.30 -53.80
C GLU A 19 46.37 40.85 -53.67
N ILE A 20 45.64 40.77 -54.79
CA ILE A 20 44.30 40.18 -54.82
C ILE A 20 44.34 38.71 -54.42
N ARG A 21 45.35 37.95 -54.91
CA ARG A 21 45.54 36.55 -54.53
C ARG A 21 45.83 36.41 -53.03
N ASN A 22 46.68 37.26 -52.47
CA ASN A 22 46.99 37.29 -51.04
C ASN A 22 45.73 37.61 -50.21
N GLY A 23 44.96 38.62 -50.61
CA GLY A 23 43.71 39.00 -49.96
C GLY A 23 42.66 37.88 -49.99
N ASN A 24 42.50 37.23 -51.15
CA ASN A 24 41.59 36.09 -51.29
C ASN A 24 42.04 34.88 -50.45
N GLN A 25 43.34 34.59 -50.38
CA GLN A 25 43.88 33.55 -49.50
C GLN A 25 43.62 33.87 -48.02
N ALA A 26 43.86 35.11 -47.60
CA ALA A 26 43.59 35.55 -46.23
C ALA A 26 42.09 35.45 -45.89
N LEU A 27 41.20 35.90 -46.77
CA LEU A 27 39.75 35.77 -46.59
C LEU A 27 39.30 34.31 -46.53
N SER A 28 39.81 33.47 -47.43
CA SER A 28 39.54 32.02 -47.42
C SER A 28 39.95 31.40 -46.09
N SER A 29 41.17 31.66 -45.61
CA SER A 29 41.65 31.11 -44.34
C SER A 29 40.79 31.56 -43.14
N LYS A 30 40.27 32.79 -43.17
CA LYS A 30 39.39 33.32 -42.12
C LYS A 30 38.00 32.70 -42.18
N LEU A 31 37.47 32.45 -43.37
CA LEU A 31 36.22 31.71 -43.57
C LEU A 31 36.35 30.25 -43.12
N ASP A 32 37.47 29.59 -43.42
CA ASP A 32 37.74 28.21 -43.00
C ASP A 32 37.82 28.11 -41.47
N SER A 33 38.51 29.05 -40.83
CA SER A 33 38.59 29.17 -39.37
C SER A 33 37.21 29.37 -38.73
N LYS A 34 36.41 30.32 -39.23
CA LYS A 34 35.04 30.55 -38.72
C LYS A 34 34.11 29.36 -38.96
N THR A 35 34.24 28.69 -40.10
CA THR A 35 33.51 27.46 -40.41
C THR A 35 33.86 26.35 -39.41
N ALA A 36 35.14 26.21 -39.06
CA ALA A 36 35.59 25.24 -38.06
C ALA A 36 35.04 25.54 -36.66
N GLU A 37 35.08 26.80 -36.20
CA GLU A 37 34.50 27.23 -34.92
C GLU A 37 32.99 26.96 -34.84
N ILE A 38 32.26 27.25 -35.93
CA ILE A 38 30.82 26.98 -36.02
C ILE A 38 30.56 25.47 -35.95
N ASN A 39 31.30 24.66 -36.70
CA ASN A 39 31.16 23.20 -36.69
C ASN A 39 31.44 22.61 -35.30
N GLN A 40 32.46 23.11 -34.60
CA GLN A 40 32.75 22.72 -33.22
C GLN A 40 31.59 23.05 -32.28
N SER A 41 31.02 24.25 -32.40
CA SER A 41 29.87 24.69 -31.60
C SER A 41 28.63 23.85 -31.88
N ILE A 42 28.35 23.55 -33.16
CA ILE A 42 27.25 22.66 -33.57
C ILE A 42 27.44 21.26 -32.98
N SER A 43 28.66 20.72 -33.01
CA SER A 43 28.95 19.42 -32.41
C SER A 43 28.73 19.44 -30.89
N GLY A 44 29.13 20.52 -30.21
CA GLY A 44 28.88 20.70 -28.78
C GLY A 44 27.39 20.78 -28.45
N LEU A 45 26.62 21.55 -29.22
CA LEU A 45 25.16 21.67 -29.09
C LEU A 45 24.46 20.33 -29.32
N LYS A 46 24.86 19.56 -30.33
CA LYS A 46 24.32 18.20 -30.58
C LYS A 46 24.54 17.29 -29.37
N SER A 47 25.76 17.25 -28.83
CA SER A 47 26.05 16.43 -27.64
C SER A 47 25.22 16.85 -26.42
N MET A 48 25.01 18.16 -26.22
CA MET A 48 24.15 18.64 -25.13
C MET A 48 22.68 18.29 -25.36
N LEU A 49 22.20 18.38 -26.60
CA LEU A 49 20.84 17.99 -26.97
C LEU A 49 20.61 16.50 -26.72
N ASP A 50 21.55 15.64 -27.09
CA ASP A 50 21.47 14.20 -26.84
C ASP A 50 21.38 13.88 -25.34
N LYS A 51 22.22 14.55 -24.53
CA LYS A 51 22.20 14.42 -23.06
C LYS A 51 20.91 14.93 -22.44
N LEU A 52 20.35 16.02 -22.94
CA LEU A 52 19.07 16.54 -22.46
C LEU A 52 17.94 15.60 -22.87
N SER A 53 17.94 15.10 -24.11
CA SER A 53 16.96 14.14 -24.60
C SER A 53 16.95 12.88 -23.74
N SER A 54 18.12 12.30 -23.44
CA SER A 54 18.21 11.10 -22.60
C SER A 54 17.67 11.34 -21.18
N ARG A 55 17.98 12.51 -20.60
CA ARG A 55 17.48 12.89 -19.27
C ARG A 55 15.97 13.12 -19.25
N VAL A 56 15.40 13.66 -20.32
CA VAL A 56 13.95 13.86 -20.45
C VAL A 56 13.26 12.51 -20.52
N THR A 57 13.73 11.58 -21.35
CA THR A 57 13.15 10.23 -21.44
C THR A 57 13.21 9.49 -20.09
N GLU A 58 14.34 9.54 -19.39
CA GLU A 58 14.43 8.91 -18.06
C GLU A 58 13.46 9.55 -17.05
N ALA A 59 13.29 10.88 -17.10
CA ALA A 59 12.34 11.56 -16.23
C ALA A 59 10.90 11.18 -16.54
N GLU A 60 10.54 11.08 -17.82
CA GLU A 60 9.21 10.64 -18.28
C GLU A 60 8.90 9.21 -17.82
N ASP A 61 9.84 8.28 -17.98
CA ASP A 61 9.68 6.89 -17.53
C ASP A 61 9.47 6.80 -16.01
N ARG A 62 10.26 7.57 -15.25
CA ARG A 62 10.14 7.65 -13.80
C ARG A 62 8.80 8.27 -13.36
N ILE A 63 8.35 9.30 -14.06
CA ILE A 63 7.05 9.94 -13.82
C ILE A 63 5.93 8.95 -14.12
N GLY A 64 5.95 8.26 -15.27
CA GLY A 64 4.95 7.26 -15.62
C GLY A 64 4.87 6.14 -14.58
N THR A 65 6.01 5.63 -14.13
CA THR A 65 6.06 4.62 -13.05
C THR A 65 5.44 5.14 -11.75
N ALA A 66 5.70 6.39 -11.38
CA ALA A 66 5.13 7.00 -10.18
C ALA A 66 3.61 7.22 -10.31
N GLU A 67 3.14 7.63 -11.49
CA GLU A 67 1.72 7.78 -11.80
C GLU A 67 0.97 6.45 -11.70
N ASP A 68 1.51 5.37 -12.27
CA ASP A 68 0.95 4.02 -12.17
C ASP A 68 0.81 3.56 -10.72
N GLN A 69 1.84 3.80 -9.90
CA GLN A 69 1.80 3.49 -8.47
C GLN A 69 0.75 4.32 -7.72
N LEU A 70 0.60 5.60 -8.08
CA LEU A 70 -0.39 6.49 -7.49
C LEU A 70 -1.83 6.05 -7.84
N VAL A 71 -2.07 5.62 -9.09
CA VAL A 71 -3.35 5.07 -9.53
C VAL A 71 -3.70 3.77 -8.77
N ASP A 72 -2.75 2.84 -8.60
CA ASP A 72 -3.01 1.64 -7.78
C ASP A 72 -3.31 2.01 -6.32
N LEU A 73 -2.54 2.94 -5.74
CA LEU A 73 -2.75 3.40 -4.37
C LEU A 73 -4.13 4.05 -4.19
N ASP A 74 -4.54 4.92 -5.11
CA ASP A 74 -5.87 5.56 -5.05
C ASP A 74 -6.97 4.50 -5.16
N SER A 75 -6.81 3.51 -6.05
CA SER A 75 -7.74 2.39 -6.16
C SER A 75 -7.86 1.61 -4.82
N ARG A 76 -6.74 1.42 -4.10
CA ARG A 76 -6.71 0.76 -2.77
C ARG A 76 -7.38 1.62 -1.70
N VAL A 77 -7.11 2.92 -1.69
CA VAL A 77 -7.69 3.89 -0.75
C VAL A 77 -9.20 4.01 -0.97
N LEU A 78 -9.67 4.10 -2.22
CA LEU A 78 -11.08 4.10 -2.58
C LEU A 78 -11.77 2.82 -2.13
N ARG A 79 -11.17 1.65 -2.34
CA ARG A 79 -11.69 0.37 -1.82
C ARG A 79 -11.80 0.38 -0.29
N GLY A 80 -10.81 0.92 0.41
CA GLY A 80 -10.82 1.09 1.86
C GLY A 80 -11.92 2.04 2.35
N LYS A 81 -12.04 3.23 1.74
CA LYS A 81 -13.09 4.23 2.05
C LYS A 81 -14.49 3.69 1.81
N ARG A 82 -14.72 2.99 0.68
CA ARG A 82 -16.00 2.31 0.42
C ARG A 82 -16.27 1.24 1.49
N SER A 83 -15.26 0.46 1.86
CA SER A 83 -15.39 -0.56 2.90
C SER A 83 -15.78 0.06 4.25
N CYS A 84 -15.14 1.15 4.68
CA CYS A 84 -15.52 1.85 5.92
C CYS A 84 -16.98 2.27 5.89
N LYS A 85 -17.42 2.95 4.82
CA LYS A 85 -18.83 3.40 4.66
C LYS A 85 -19.82 2.23 4.74
N LEU A 86 -19.49 1.09 4.15
CA LEU A 86 -20.35 -0.11 4.22
C LEU A 86 -20.52 -0.58 5.66
N PHE A 87 -19.43 -0.69 6.43
CA PHE A 87 -19.47 -1.24 7.78
C PHE A 87 -20.08 -0.31 8.84
N VAL A 88 -20.10 1.01 8.61
CA VAL A 88 -20.81 1.96 9.49
C VAL A 88 -22.29 1.61 9.60
N ASN A 89 -22.92 1.22 8.48
CA ASN A 89 -24.35 0.89 8.45
C ASN A 89 -24.59 -0.61 8.64
N TRP A 90 -23.71 -1.46 8.10
CA TRP A 90 -23.88 -2.91 8.13
C TRP A 90 -23.74 -3.51 9.53
N ILE A 91 -22.82 -3.00 10.37
CA ILE A 91 -22.63 -3.53 11.73
C ILE A 91 -23.90 -3.31 12.58
N PRO A 92 -24.47 -2.09 12.68
CA PRO A 92 -25.74 -1.88 13.35
C PRO A 92 -26.89 -2.68 12.74
N ALA A 93 -26.98 -2.77 11.40
CA ALA A 93 -28.02 -3.58 10.75
C ALA A 93 -27.94 -5.08 11.11
N THR A 94 -26.72 -5.60 11.30
CA THR A 94 -26.49 -7.02 11.65
C THR A 94 -26.68 -7.28 13.15
N LEU A 95 -26.28 -6.33 14.00
CA LEU A 95 -26.26 -6.48 15.45
C LEU A 95 -27.43 -5.79 16.17
N GLY A 96 -28.33 -5.14 15.45
CA GLY A 96 -29.44 -4.35 16.00
C GLY A 96 -29.08 -2.88 16.12
N GLN A 97 -29.83 -2.01 15.41
CA GLN A 97 -29.61 -0.57 15.41
C GLN A 97 -29.85 0.06 16.78
N GLU A 98 -30.70 -0.56 17.60
CA GLU A 98 -31.05 -0.12 18.95
C GLU A 98 -29.85 0.05 19.89
N HIS A 99 -28.75 -0.65 19.61
CA HIS A 99 -27.55 -0.59 20.43
C HIS A 99 -26.56 0.51 20.02
N PHE A 100 -26.80 1.20 18.89
CA PHE A 100 -25.88 2.17 18.30
C PHE A 100 -26.56 3.53 18.14
N THR A 101 -26.58 4.32 19.22
CA THR A 101 -27.13 5.69 19.23
C THR A 101 -26.25 6.68 18.48
N GLU A 102 -24.94 6.48 18.53
CA GLU A 102 -23.95 7.24 17.75
C GLU A 102 -23.44 6.41 16.57
N PRO A 103 -23.12 7.05 15.43
CA PRO A 103 -22.51 6.36 14.30
C PRO A 103 -21.10 5.86 14.65
N LEU A 104 -20.79 4.63 14.23
CA LEU A 104 -19.46 4.06 14.40
C LEU A 104 -18.43 4.85 13.60
N ILE A 105 -17.32 5.21 14.25
CA ILE A 105 -16.18 5.84 13.56
C ILE A 105 -15.16 4.76 13.22
N ILE A 106 -15.11 4.39 11.94
CA ILE A 106 -14.21 3.37 11.41
C ILE A 106 -13.01 4.06 10.76
N GLU A 107 -11.82 3.89 11.35
CA GLU A 107 -10.57 4.42 10.80
C GLU A 107 -10.17 3.65 9.54
N ARG A 108 -10.31 2.32 9.57
CA ARG A 108 -9.87 1.46 8.48
C ARG A 108 -10.69 0.17 8.41
N ALA A 109 -11.11 -0.20 7.21
CA ALA A 109 -11.71 -1.51 6.94
C ALA A 109 -11.07 -2.10 5.68
N HIS A 110 -10.51 -3.30 5.80
CA HIS A 110 -9.91 -3.99 4.65
C HIS A 110 -9.96 -5.50 4.84
N ARG A 111 -9.90 -6.25 3.74
CA ARG A 111 -9.77 -7.71 3.80
C ARG A 111 -8.37 -8.10 4.22
N ALA A 112 -8.25 -9.21 4.96
CA ALA A 112 -6.97 -9.81 5.28
C ALA A 112 -6.11 -10.01 4.02
N PHE A 113 -4.79 -9.88 4.19
CA PHE A 113 -3.83 -10.09 3.13
C PHE A 113 -3.79 -11.58 2.73
N GLY A 114 -3.58 -11.84 1.45
CA GLY A 114 -3.52 -13.19 0.89
C GLY A 114 -4.29 -13.32 -0.43
N PRO A 115 -4.12 -14.46 -1.13
CA PRO A 115 -4.80 -14.73 -2.39
C PRO A 115 -6.31 -14.73 -2.23
N ARG A 116 -7.04 -14.45 -3.31
CA ARG A 116 -8.52 -14.49 -3.29
C ARG A 116 -8.96 -15.95 -3.26
N PRO A 117 -9.68 -16.39 -2.21
CA PRO A 117 -10.21 -17.74 -2.20
C PRO A 117 -11.23 -17.92 -3.34
N PRO A 118 -11.38 -19.16 -3.86
CA PRO A 118 -12.43 -19.51 -4.81
C PRO A 118 -13.83 -19.12 -4.31
N ALA A 119 -14.79 -18.96 -5.23
CA ALA A 119 -16.14 -18.53 -4.90
C ALA A 119 -16.88 -19.46 -3.92
N ASP A 120 -16.56 -20.75 -3.92
CA ASP A 120 -17.15 -21.77 -3.05
C ASP A 120 -16.52 -21.80 -1.63
N GLN A 121 -15.39 -21.12 -1.44
CA GLN A 121 -14.72 -21.07 -0.15
C GLN A 121 -15.14 -19.85 0.67
N ARG A 122 -14.90 -19.94 1.98
CA ARG A 122 -15.16 -18.83 2.91
C ARG A 122 -14.40 -17.58 2.47
N PRO A 123 -15.07 -16.41 2.35
CA PRO A 123 -14.39 -15.18 1.98
C PRO A 123 -13.37 -14.76 3.04
N ARG A 124 -12.31 -14.05 2.62
CA ARG A 124 -11.28 -13.54 3.54
C ARG A 124 -11.91 -12.69 4.65
N PRO A 125 -11.47 -12.86 5.91
CA PRO A 125 -11.88 -12.00 7.02
C PRO A 125 -11.66 -10.52 6.69
N VAL A 126 -12.49 -9.66 7.26
CA VAL A 126 -12.33 -8.21 7.19
C VAL A 126 -11.76 -7.74 8.52
N LEU A 127 -10.64 -7.04 8.46
CA LEU A 127 -10.02 -6.35 9.58
C LEU A 127 -10.58 -4.93 9.64
N ILE A 128 -11.26 -4.61 10.73
CA ILE A 128 -11.89 -3.33 10.99
C ILE A 128 -11.22 -2.70 12.20
N ARG A 129 -10.63 -1.52 12.00
CA ARG A 129 -10.06 -0.68 13.05
C ARG A 129 -11.05 0.44 13.37
N LEU A 130 -11.57 0.40 14.59
CA LEU A 130 -12.48 1.40 15.14
C LEU A 130 -11.67 2.46 15.87
N LEU A 131 -12.10 3.72 15.78
CA LEU A 131 -11.48 4.82 16.51
C LEU A 131 -11.64 4.65 18.02
N LYS A 132 -12.86 4.29 18.47
CA LYS A 132 -13.18 4.08 19.87
C LYS A 132 -13.06 2.59 20.22
N CYS A 133 -12.20 2.25 21.18
CA CYS A 133 -12.09 0.87 21.69
C CYS A 133 -13.36 0.39 22.40
N GLN A 134 -14.16 1.32 22.95
CA GLN A 134 -15.46 1.03 23.56
C GLN A 134 -16.44 0.43 22.55
N ASP A 135 -16.46 0.96 21.32
CA ASP A 135 -17.32 0.44 20.25
C ASP A 135 -16.91 -0.98 19.85
N ARG A 136 -15.60 -1.25 19.78
CA ARG A 136 -15.08 -2.60 19.56
C ARG A 136 -15.61 -3.58 20.62
N ASP A 137 -15.49 -3.22 21.89
CA ASP A 137 -15.90 -4.10 23.00
C ASP A 137 -17.43 -4.25 23.06
N LYS A 138 -18.18 -3.19 22.72
CA LYS A 138 -19.63 -3.21 22.59
C LYS A 138 -20.08 -4.18 21.49
N ILE A 139 -19.49 -4.07 20.30
CA ILE A 139 -19.73 -4.94 19.15
C ILE A 139 -19.47 -6.40 19.52
N LEU A 140 -18.31 -6.71 20.12
CA LEU A 140 -17.96 -8.07 20.52
C LEU A 140 -18.91 -8.63 21.59
N ARG A 141 -19.32 -7.80 22.56
CA ARG A 141 -20.27 -8.20 23.61
C ARG A 141 -21.64 -8.54 23.03
N ILE A 142 -22.20 -7.65 22.21
CA ILE A 142 -23.51 -7.85 21.57
C ILE A 142 -23.47 -9.06 20.64
N ALA A 143 -22.39 -9.19 19.85
CA ALA A 143 -22.24 -10.33 18.96
C ALA A 143 -22.20 -11.66 19.71
N ALA A 144 -21.46 -11.71 20.83
CA ALA A 144 -21.40 -12.90 21.67
C ALA A 144 -22.75 -13.20 22.35
N GLN A 145 -23.46 -12.18 22.81
CA GLN A 145 -24.79 -12.32 23.42
C GLN A 145 -25.79 -12.88 22.41
N ARG A 146 -25.93 -12.25 21.24
CA ARG A 146 -26.84 -12.72 20.18
C ARG A 146 -26.50 -14.11 19.69
N SER A 147 -25.22 -14.46 19.62
CA SER A 147 -24.82 -15.80 19.22
C SER A 147 -25.25 -16.88 20.24
N ARG A 148 -25.27 -16.55 21.53
CA ARG A 148 -25.78 -17.43 22.59
C ARG A 148 -27.30 -17.54 22.53
N GLU A 149 -28.01 -16.42 22.40
CA GLU A 149 -29.47 -16.36 22.30
C GLU A 149 -29.99 -17.18 21.10
N ASN A 150 -29.34 -17.03 19.93
CA ASN A 150 -29.71 -17.74 18.72
C ASN A 150 -29.20 -19.19 18.66
N LYS A 151 -28.48 -19.67 19.69
CA LYS A 151 -27.78 -20.97 19.70
C LYS A 151 -26.95 -21.21 18.42
N GLY A 152 -26.33 -20.16 17.90
CA GLY A 152 -25.67 -20.21 16.60
C GLY A 152 -25.06 -18.87 16.16
N PRO A 153 -24.42 -18.83 14.98
CA PRO A 153 -23.87 -17.59 14.45
C PRO A 153 -24.99 -16.63 14.07
N ILE A 154 -24.70 -15.33 14.15
CA ILE A 154 -25.60 -14.27 13.68
C ILE A 154 -25.71 -14.41 12.17
N LYS A 155 -26.91 -14.28 11.62
CA LYS A 155 -27.13 -14.36 10.17
C LYS A 155 -27.33 -12.95 9.61
N TYR A 156 -26.70 -12.69 8.48
CA TYR A 156 -26.97 -11.52 7.63
C TYR A 156 -27.25 -12.03 6.22
N ASP A 157 -28.40 -11.67 5.65
CA ASP A 157 -28.82 -12.18 4.33
C ASP A 157 -28.78 -13.72 4.25
N GLY A 158 -29.28 -14.38 5.29
CA GLY A 158 -29.26 -15.85 5.44
C GLY A 158 -27.88 -16.47 5.72
N LYS A 159 -26.78 -15.72 5.57
CA LYS A 159 -25.40 -16.22 5.70
C LYS A 159 -24.83 -16.00 7.11
N PRO A 160 -24.09 -16.96 7.68
CA PRO A 160 -23.51 -16.83 9.01
C PRO A 160 -22.37 -15.82 9.04
N VAL A 161 -22.42 -14.93 10.02
CA VAL A 161 -21.45 -13.88 10.30
C VAL A 161 -20.89 -14.08 11.69
N LEU A 162 -19.56 -13.99 11.81
CA LEU A 162 -18.86 -14.15 13.07
C LEU A 162 -17.97 -12.94 13.34
N PHE A 163 -18.01 -12.45 14.58
CA PHE A 163 -17.17 -11.35 15.06
C PHE A 163 -16.13 -11.90 16.05
N PHE A 164 -14.87 -11.55 15.84
CA PHE A 164 -13.76 -11.98 16.68
C PHE A 164 -12.83 -10.81 16.98
N PRO A 165 -12.21 -10.77 18.17
CA PRO A 165 -11.12 -9.84 18.44
C PRO A 165 -9.88 -10.18 17.60
N ASP A 166 -9.14 -9.16 17.18
CA ASP A 166 -7.84 -9.32 16.54
C ASP A 166 -6.76 -9.57 17.60
N LEU A 167 -6.38 -10.84 17.79
CA LEU A 167 -5.42 -11.27 18.80
C LEU A 167 -4.14 -11.77 18.13
N SER A 168 -2.99 -11.50 18.73
CA SER A 168 -1.71 -12.00 18.23
C SER A 168 -1.65 -13.53 18.26
N ALA A 169 -0.87 -14.14 17.36
CA ALA A 169 -0.73 -15.59 17.27
C ALA A 169 -0.25 -16.23 18.58
N SER A 170 0.68 -15.58 19.28
CA SER A 170 1.15 -16.02 20.60
C SER A 170 0.03 -15.99 21.65
N LEU A 171 -0.82 -14.96 21.62
CA LEU A 171 -1.94 -14.84 22.53
C LEU A 171 -3.04 -15.87 22.23
N VAL A 172 -3.32 -16.13 20.95
CA VAL A 172 -4.24 -17.20 20.53
C VAL A 172 -3.72 -18.55 21.02
N LYS A 173 -2.41 -18.83 20.89
CA LYS A 173 -1.80 -20.08 21.38
C LYS A 173 -1.99 -20.24 22.89
N ARG A 174 -1.66 -19.21 23.69
CA ARG A 174 -1.89 -19.20 25.15
C ARG A 174 -3.36 -19.40 25.52
N ARG A 175 -4.29 -18.79 24.76
CA ARG A 175 -5.73 -18.96 24.99
C ARG A 175 -6.26 -20.35 24.65
N LYS A 176 -5.62 -21.05 23.71
CA LYS A 176 -5.93 -22.45 23.34
C LYS A 176 -5.50 -23.44 24.42
N GLU A 177 -4.48 -23.14 25.21
CA GLU A 177 -4.05 -24.00 26.33
C GLU A 177 -5.18 -24.24 27.33
N TYR A 178 -6.06 -23.24 27.52
CA TYR A 178 -7.24 -23.36 28.36
C TYR A 178 -8.39 -24.18 27.75
N ASP A 179 -8.32 -24.65 26.50
CA ASP A 179 -9.47 -25.31 25.84
C ASP A 179 -9.88 -26.61 26.51
N ARG A 180 -8.93 -27.37 27.08
CA ARG A 180 -9.21 -28.54 27.91
C ARG A 180 -10.05 -28.16 29.14
N VAL A 181 -9.57 -27.18 29.91
CA VAL A 181 -10.25 -26.68 31.12
C VAL A 181 -11.63 -26.09 30.78
N LYS A 182 -11.77 -25.36 29.68
CA LYS A 182 -13.07 -24.83 29.24
C LYS A 182 -14.07 -25.94 28.93
N THR A 183 -13.62 -27.04 28.32
CA THR A 183 -14.48 -28.18 28.02
C THR A 183 -15.00 -28.82 29.30
N GLU A 184 -14.12 -29.02 30.29
CA GLU A 184 -14.50 -29.55 31.60
C GLU A 184 -15.45 -28.61 32.35
N LEU A 185 -15.17 -27.31 32.36
CA LEU A 185 -16.05 -26.32 33.02
C LEU A 185 -17.44 -26.27 32.38
N ARG A 186 -17.54 -26.40 31.04
CA ARG A 186 -18.83 -26.53 30.34
C ARG A 186 -19.56 -27.81 30.73
N SER A 187 -18.85 -28.94 30.87
CA SER A 187 -19.47 -30.22 31.27
C SER A 187 -20.05 -30.18 32.69
N LYS A 188 -19.51 -29.31 33.55
CA LYS A 188 -19.96 -29.09 34.93
C LYS A 188 -20.90 -27.89 35.08
N ASP A 189 -21.28 -27.26 33.98
CA ASP A 189 -22.10 -26.03 33.94
C ASP A 189 -21.57 -24.88 34.82
N ILE A 190 -20.24 -24.78 34.98
CA ILE A 190 -19.61 -23.72 35.78
C ILE A 190 -19.38 -22.49 34.89
N PRO A 191 -19.93 -21.31 35.22
CA PRO A 191 -19.70 -20.11 34.44
C PRO A 191 -18.22 -19.68 34.50
N PHE A 192 -17.67 -19.36 33.33
CA PHE A 192 -16.30 -18.86 33.24
C PHE A 192 -16.15 -17.77 32.18
N ALA A 193 -15.10 -16.98 32.32
CA ALA A 193 -14.68 -15.97 31.36
C ALA A 193 -13.17 -16.03 31.15
N LEU A 194 -12.73 -15.98 29.89
CA LEU A 194 -11.31 -15.83 29.55
C LEU A 194 -11.01 -14.35 29.30
N LEU A 195 -10.42 -13.70 30.29
CA LEU A 195 -10.10 -12.27 30.25
C LEU A 195 -8.82 -12.01 29.44
N HIS A 196 -8.71 -10.79 28.90
CA HIS A 196 -7.49 -10.34 28.26
C HIS A 196 -6.37 -10.12 29.30
N PRO A 197 -5.11 -10.51 29.01
CA PRO A 197 -4.64 -11.18 27.80
C PRO A 197 -5.06 -12.67 27.73
N ALA A 198 -4.79 -13.47 28.76
CA ALA A 198 -5.15 -14.89 28.81
C ALA A 198 -5.30 -15.36 30.26
N THR A 199 -6.29 -14.81 30.97
CA THR A 199 -6.54 -15.14 32.38
C THR A 199 -7.92 -15.78 32.49
N LEU A 200 -7.98 -17.03 32.97
CA LEU A 200 -9.25 -17.72 33.18
C LEU A 200 -9.85 -17.31 34.53
N ARG A 201 -11.05 -16.74 34.49
CA ARG A 201 -11.87 -16.43 35.66
C ARG A 201 -13.03 -17.40 35.72
N ILE A 202 -13.16 -18.10 36.84
CA ILE A 202 -14.31 -18.96 37.12
C ILE A 202 -15.21 -18.29 38.15
N THR A 203 -16.52 -18.45 37.99
CA THR A 203 -17.51 -18.07 38.98
C THR A 203 -17.98 -19.33 39.68
N LEU A 204 -17.71 -19.44 40.97
CA LEU A 204 -18.16 -20.57 41.79
C LEU A 204 -19.66 -20.43 42.10
N PRO A 205 -20.36 -21.53 42.45
CA PRO A 205 -21.77 -21.50 42.83
C PRO A 205 -22.08 -20.48 43.94
N ASP A 206 -21.13 -20.25 44.85
CA ASP A 206 -21.25 -19.32 45.97
C ASP A 206 -21.17 -17.83 45.57
N GLY A 207 -21.13 -17.52 44.28
CA GLY A 207 -20.97 -16.17 43.73
C GLY A 207 -19.53 -15.64 43.76
N ASN A 208 -18.63 -16.33 44.46
CA ASN A 208 -17.20 -15.98 44.53
C ASN A 208 -16.49 -16.24 43.20
N THR A 209 -15.63 -15.30 42.77
CA THR A 209 -14.82 -15.46 41.57
C THR A 209 -13.36 -15.76 41.92
N LYS A 210 -12.77 -16.80 41.30
CA LYS A 210 -11.33 -17.09 41.41
C LYS A 210 -10.67 -16.82 40.05
N GLY A 211 -9.60 -16.02 40.06
CA GLY A 211 -8.80 -15.70 38.88
C GLY A 211 -7.47 -16.45 38.92
N GLY A 212 -7.23 -17.33 37.95
CA GLY A 212 -5.95 -18.03 37.79
C GLY A 212 -4.98 -17.20 36.96
N GLY A 213 -4.14 -16.39 37.61
CA GLY A 213 -3.02 -15.68 37.00
C GLY A 213 -1.82 -16.61 36.79
N GLY A 214 -1.99 -17.66 35.99
CA GLY A 214 -1.01 -18.72 35.80
C GLY A 214 -1.74 -20.00 35.42
N ILE A 215 -1.12 -20.83 34.58
CA ILE A 215 -1.61 -22.19 34.32
C ILE A 215 -1.66 -22.88 35.68
N PRO A 216 -2.84 -23.19 36.25
CA PRO A 216 -2.86 -23.94 37.49
C PRO A 216 -2.38 -25.35 37.14
N ALA A 217 -1.38 -25.85 37.86
CA ALA A 217 -1.26 -27.28 38.06
C ALA A 217 -2.56 -27.70 38.77
N TRP A 218 -3.55 -28.11 37.99
CA TRP A 218 -4.82 -28.58 38.51
C TRP A 218 -4.56 -29.96 39.11
N THR A 219 -4.28 -29.99 40.41
CA THR A 219 -4.42 -31.20 41.22
C THR A 219 -5.90 -31.32 41.59
N PRO A 220 -6.58 -32.43 41.23
CA PRO A 220 -7.90 -32.71 41.78
C PRO A 220 -7.74 -32.86 43.30
N ALA A 221 -8.39 -31.97 44.06
CA ALA A 221 -8.56 -32.18 45.48
C ALA A 221 -9.38 -33.46 45.69
N GLY A 222 -8.95 -34.25 46.66
CA GLY A 222 -9.35 -35.63 46.87
C GLY A 222 -10.84 -35.86 47.11
N THR A 223 -11.16 -37.14 46.95
CA THR A 223 -12.40 -37.82 47.30
C THR A 223 -12.72 -37.69 48.79
#